data_AF-A0AA39M8Q8-F1
#
_entry.id   AF-A0AA39M8Q8-F1
#
_cell.length_a   1.000
_cell.length_b   1.000
_cell.length_c   1.000
_cell.angle_alpha   90.00
_cell.angle_beta   90.00
_cell.angle_gamma   90.00
#
_symmetry.space_group_name_H-M   'P 1'
#
loop_
_entity.id
_entity.type
_entity.pdbx_description
1 polymer ?
#
loop_
_entity_poly.entity_id
_entity_poly.type
_entity_poly.pdbx_seq_one_letter_code
_entity_poly.pdbx_strand_id
1 'polypeptide(L)'
;MLLLCLSVAVGVAVAVILLHRAFLERHQQKADFSGKQVRLCAVMGSGGHTTEMLLMLGQLKDCCPDRFYVIADTDKMSERKVREHEEGSSGSFQILKIARSREVGQSYVTAVFSTIFAVFESARIVWTVRPDVVLTNGPGTAVPICMVSFVLDLFRIADIRIHFVESYCRVKSLSLTGLILYYLHITDSFIVQWKDVHNKKMISGVSKRLVTANCLRPVLAAKRSKHLLPDLAYDYGALEPVISAEIMQLHHQKHHATYVNNLNQIEEKIQEALATGDIRQAIALQPVLKFNGGGHINHTIFWTNLSNDGGEPSAELMNAIKRDFGSLQAMQDKLSAATIAVQGSGWGWLGYNKEREQLQIATCANQDPLEPTTGLVPLFGIDVWEHAYYLQYKNVRPDYVKAIWKIANWKNIDERFLKAKN
;
A
#
# COMPACT_ATOMS: atom_id res chain seq x y z
N MET A 1 0.47 -14.06 60.89
CA MET A 1 0.17 -13.11 59.81
C MET A 1 1.44 -12.62 59.11
N LEU A 2 2.43 -12.04 59.82
CA LEU A 2 3.71 -11.57 59.23
C LEU A 2 4.48 -12.65 58.43
N LEU A 3 4.61 -13.87 58.96
CA LEU A 3 5.29 -14.99 58.27
C LEU A 3 4.58 -15.41 56.97
N LEU A 4 3.25 -15.31 56.92
CA LEU A 4 2.44 -15.62 55.73
C LEU A 4 2.58 -14.50 54.69
N CYS A 5 2.59 -13.24 55.12
CA CYS A 5 2.86 -12.11 54.23
C CYS A 5 4.28 -12.17 53.65
N LEU A 6 5.27 -12.57 54.46
CA LEU A 6 6.66 -12.70 54.03
C LEU A 6 6.83 -13.87 53.04
N SER A 7 6.18 -15.02 53.28
CA SER A 7 6.24 -16.16 52.35
C SER A 7 5.57 -15.86 51.01
N VAL A 8 4.43 -15.16 51.02
CA VAL A 8 3.77 -14.69 49.80
C VAL A 8 4.64 -13.67 49.06
N ALA A 9 5.25 -12.71 49.77
CA ALA A 9 6.13 -11.72 49.16
C ALA A 9 7.38 -12.35 48.53
N VAL A 10 8.02 -13.31 49.21
CA VAL A 10 9.16 -14.07 48.67
C VAL A 10 8.73 -14.91 47.47
N GLY A 11 7.57 -15.58 47.54
CA GLY A 11 7.03 -16.35 46.42
C GLY A 11 6.76 -15.50 45.19
N VAL A 12 6.17 -14.32 45.36
CA VAL A 12 5.95 -13.34 44.28
C VAL A 12 7.28 -12.85 43.72
N ALA A 13 8.26 -12.50 44.57
CA ALA A 13 9.57 -12.05 44.13
C ALA A 13 10.31 -13.11 43.31
N VAL A 14 10.30 -14.37 43.75
CA VAL A 14 10.89 -15.49 43.01
C VAL A 14 10.16 -15.70 41.67
N ALA A 15 8.84 -15.67 41.65
CA ALA A 15 8.06 -15.78 40.41
C ALA A 15 8.40 -14.65 39.42
N VAL A 16 8.52 -13.40 39.90
CA VAL A 16 8.92 -12.26 39.08
C VAL A 16 10.33 -12.44 38.52
N ILE A 17 11.29 -12.90 39.31
CA ILE A 17 12.67 -13.15 38.86
C ILE A 17 12.68 -14.26 37.78
N LEU A 18 11.96 -15.35 38.00
CA LEU A 18 11.88 -16.45 37.04
C LEU A 18 11.21 -16.01 35.73
N LEU A 19 10.11 -15.26 35.80
CA LEU A 19 9.45 -14.70 34.63
C LEU A 19 10.33 -13.71 33.88
N HIS A 20 11.05 -12.85 34.61
CA HIS A 20 11.98 -11.89 34.00
C HIS A 20 13.14 -12.61 33.30
N ARG A 21 13.68 -13.66 33.92
CA ARG A 21 14.73 -14.49 33.31
C ARG A 21 14.23 -15.20 32.05
N ALA A 22 13.06 -15.85 32.13
CA ALA A 22 12.44 -16.50 30.96
C ALA A 22 12.21 -15.50 29.82
N PHE A 23 11.77 -14.28 30.15
CA PHE A 23 11.59 -13.19 29.19
C PHE A 23 12.91 -12.76 28.51
N LEU A 24 14.00 -12.63 29.26
CA LEU A 24 15.32 -12.29 28.68
C LEU A 24 15.86 -13.42 27.79
N GLU A 25 15.78 -14.67 28.27
CA GLU A 25 16.26 -15.85 27.55
C GLU A 25 15.52 -16.03 26.21
N ARG A 26 14.21 -15.75 26.18
CA ARG A 26 13.34 -15.83 24.99
C ARG A 26 13.97 -15.16 23.77
N HIS A 27 14.45 -13.93 23.92
CA HIS A 27 15.00 -13.16 22.80
C HIS A 27 16.43 -13.59 22.41
N GLN A 28 17.19 -14.16 23.35
CA GLN A 28 18.59 -14.55 23.11
C GLN A 28 18.73 -15.94 22.47
N GLN A 29 17.86 -16.88 22.85
CA GLN A 29 17.92 -18.27 22.40
C GLN A 29 16.76 -18.57 21.45
N LYS A 30 16.94 -18.20 20.18
CA LYS A 30 16.04 -18.54 19.06
C LYS A 30 16.73 -19.53 18.13
N ALA A 31 16.04 -20.60 17.75
CA ALA A 31 16.57 -21.62 16.86
C ALA A 31 16.89 -21.04 15.48
N ASP A 32 18.02 -21.41 14.89
CA ASP A 32 18.35 -21.05 13.51
C ASP A 32 17.46 -21.81 12.52
N PHE A 33 16.91 -21.09 11.55
CA PHE A 33 16.03 -21.63 10.51
C PHE A 33 16.78 -21.94 9.21
N SER A 34 18.11 -21.76 9.17
CA SER A 34 18.93 -22.11 8.00
C SER A 34 18.68 -23.56 7.54
N GLY A 35 18.16 -23.74 6.33
CA GLY A 35 17.96 -25.06 5.72
C GLY A 35 16.74 -25.86 6.23
N LYS A 36 15.83 -25.24 7.00
CA LYS A 36 14.58 -25.87 7.44
C LYS A 36 13.37 -25.25 6.75
N GLN A 37 12.34 -26.06 6.52
CA GLN A 37 11.02 -25.56 6.13
C GLN A 37 10.39 -24.82 7.31
N VAL A 38 9.90 -23.61 7.06
CA VAL A 38 9.33 -22.73 8.09
C VAL A 38 7.81 -22.73 7.97
N ARG A 39 7.11 -23.01 9.08
CA ARG A 39 5.65 -22.86 9.17
C ARG A 39 5.31 -21.41 9.50
N LEU A 40 4.77 -20.72 8.50
CA LEU A 40 4.44 -19.31 8.60
C LEU A 40 2.97 -19.13 8.97
N CYS A 41 2.71 -18.48 10.10
CA CYS A 41 1.39 -17.99 10.47
C CYS A 41 1.28 -16.50 10.17
N ALA A 42 0.53 -16.16 9.12
CA ALA A 42 0.24 -14.80 8.71
C ALA A 42 -1.11 -14.34 9.29
N VAL A 43 -1.08 -13.34 10.17
CA VAL A 43 -2.31 -12.73 10.70
C VAL A 43 -2.69 -11.56 9.81
N MET A 44 -3.83 -11.69 9.14
CA MET A 44 -4.31 -10.76 8.14
C MET A 44 -5.14 -9.65 8.80
N GLY A 45 -4.71 -8.39 8.64
CA GLY A 45 -5.58 -7.24 8.85
C GLY A 45 -6.63 -7.12 7.73
N SER A 46 -7.66 -6.29 7.95
CA SER A 46 -8.72 -6.05 6.96
C SER A 46 -8.40 -4.92 5.99
N GLY A 47 -8.94 -4.98 4.77
CA GLY A 47 -8.89 -3.88 3.80
C GLY A 47 -7.48 -3.67 3.22
N GLY A 48 -6.91 -2.48 3.44
CA GLY A 48 -5.57 -2.11 2.96
C GLY A 48 -4.45 -2.94 3.61
N HIS A 49 -4.61 -3.31 4.88
CA HIS A 49 -3.64 -4.15 5.58
C HIS A 49 -3.49 -5.54 4.96
N THR A 50 -4.58 -6.11 4.44
CA THR A 50 -4.54 -7.39 3.73
C THR A 50 -3.64 -7.29 2.51
N THR A 51 -3.80 -6.23 1.71
CA THR A 51 -3.01 -6.03 0.49
C THR A 51 -1.53 -5.86 0.84
N GLU A 52 -1.21 -5.05 1.85
CA GLU A 52 0.17 -4.86 2.34
C GLU A 52 0.81 -6.19 2.77
N MET A 53 0.07 -7.01 3.52
CA MET A 53 0.57 -8.29 4.02
C MET A 53 0.80 -9.29 2.88
N LEU A 54 -0.14 -9.40 1.94
CA LEU A 54 -0.01 -10.29 0.78
C LEU A 54 1.18 -9.93 -0.11
N LEU A 55 1.49 -8.63 -0.26
CA LEU A 55 2.68 -8.19 -0.99
C LEU A 55 3.97 -8.72 -0.33
N MET A 56 4.07 -8.65 1.00
CA MET A 56 5.23 -9.18 1.72
C MET A 56 5.29 -10.71 1.67
N LEU A 57 4.15 -11.37 1.85
CA LEU A 57 4.06 -12.82 1.82
C LEU A 57 4.41 -13.40 0.45
N GLY A 58 4.08 -12.69 -0.63
CA GLY A 58 4.44 -13.08 -1.99
C GLY A 58 5.94 -13.30 -2.19
N GLN A 59 6.78 -12.56 -1.47
CA GLN A 59 8.24 -12.70 -1.50
C GLN A 59 8.77 -13.82 -0.60
N LEU A 60 7.94 -14.32 0.32
CA LEU A 60 8.28 -15.35 1.30
C LEU A 60 7.70 -16.73 0.94
N LYS A 61 6.97 -16.86 -0.17
CA LYS A 61 6.29 -18.10 -0.54
C LYS A 61 7.25 -19.27 -0.74
N ASP A 62 8.34 -19.02 -1.46
CA ASP A 62 9.30 -20.07 -1.83
C ASP A 62 10.09 -20.58 -0.61
N CYS A 63 10.26 -19.75 0.43
CA CYS A 63 10.95 -20.14 1.67
C CYS A 63 10.03 -20.73 2.74
N CYS A 64 8.70 -20.61 2.58
CA CYS A 64 7.71 -21.01 3.58
C CYS A 64 6.65 -21.89 2.92
N PRO A 65 6.89 -23.20 2.72
CA PRO A 65 5.99 -24.08 1.98
C PRO A 65 4.64 -24.32 2.68
N ASP A 66 4.61 -24.25 4.01
CA ASP A 66 3.40 -24.39 4.84
C ASP A 66 2.97 -23.03 5.39
N ARG A 67 1.82 -22.53 4.91
CA ARG A 67 1.32 -21.19 5.23
C ARG A 67 -0.06 -21.24 5.87
N PHE A 68 -0.20 -20.58 7.02
CA PHE A 68 -1.44 -20.50 7.77
C PHE A 68 -1.90 -19.04 7.84
N TYR A 69 -3.07 -18.76 7.30
CA TYR A 69 -3.63 -17.40 7.26
C TYR A 69 -4.71 -17.27 8.32
N VAL A 70 -4.47 -16.44 9.34
CA VAL A 70 -5.46 -16.13 10.37
C VAL A 70 -6.21 -14.87 9.96
N ILE A 71 -7.52 -14.99 9.76
CA ILE A 71 -8.39 -13.93 9.27
C ILE A 71 -9.56 -13.75 10.24
N ALA A 72 -10.07 -12.53 10.35
CA ALA A 72 -11.32 -12.31 11.08
C ALA A 72 -12.49 -13.08 10.43
N ASP A 73 -13.33 -13.72 11.23
CA ASP A 73 -14.52 -14.44 10.78
C ASP A 73 -15.47 -13.60 9.90
N THR A 74 -15.56 -12.31 10.20
CA THR A 74 -16.32 -11.28 9.47
C THR A 74 -15.66 -10.82 8.17
N ASP A 75 -14.39 -11.15 7.91
CA ASP A 75 -13.63 -10.60 6.78
C ASP A 75 -13.54 -11.53 5.56
N LYS A 76 -14.65 -11.58 4.81
CA LYS A 76 -14.75 -12.37 3.57
C LYS A 76 -13.87 -11.83 2.43
N MET A 77 -13.62 -10.52 2.41
CA MET A 77 -12.80 -9.89 1.39
C MET A 77 -11.34 -10.31 1.50
N SER A 78 -10.80 -10.33 2.72
CA SER A 78 -9.45 -10.82 2.97
C SER A 78 -9.31 -12.31 2.67
N GLU A 79 -10.32 -13.11 3.01
CA GLU A 79 -10.35 -14.53 2.66
C GLU A 79 -10.25 -14.75 1.14
N ARG A 80 -11.02 -14.00 0.34
CA ARG A 80 -10.96 -14.10 -1.12
C ARG A 80 -9.59 -13.69 -1.66
N LYS A 81 -9.04 -12.56 -1.19
CA LYS A 81 -7.71 -12.09 -1.60
C LYS A 81 -6.60 -13.08 -1.27
N VAL A 82 -6.67 -13.78 -0.12
CA VAL A 82 -5.70 -14.83 0.23
C VAL A 82 -5.80 -16.01 -0.72
N ARG A 83 -7.02 -16.45 -1.09
CA ARG A 83 -7.20 -17.54 -2.05
C ARG A 83 -6.66 -17.16 -3.43
N GLU A 84 -7.04 -16.00 -3.94
CA GLU A 84 -6.51 -15.44 -5.19
C GLU A 84 -4.98 -15.30 -5.14
N HIS A 85 -4.43 -14.92 -3.99
CA HIS A 85 -2.98 -14.85 -3.82
C HIS A 85 -2.31 -16.21 -3.90
N GLU A 86 -2.90 -17.25 -3.29
CA GLU A 86 -2.33 -18.60 -3.28
C GLU A 86 -2.56 -19.39 -4.57
N GLU A 87 -3.42 -18.92 -5.48
CA GLU A 87 -3.61 -19.52 -6.80
C GLU A 87 -2.27 -19.66 -7.54
N GLY A 88 -1.96 -20.88 -8.00
CA GLY A 88 -0.72 -21.21 -8.71
C GLY A 88 0.53 -21.36 -7.81
N SER A 89 0.40 -21.34 -6.48
CA SER A 89 1.54 -21.51 -5.56
C SER A 89 1.83 -23.00 -5.28
N SER A 90 3.10 -23.40 -5.23
CA SER A 90 3.55 -24.80 -5.11
C SER A 90 3.64 -25.35 -3.67
N GLY A 91 2.83 -24.83 -2.72
CA GLY A 91 2.88 -25.22 -1.31
C GLY A 91 1.50 -25.42 -0.67
N SER A 92 1.47 -25.87 0.58
CA SER A 92 0.23 -26.08 1.33
C SER A 92 -0.20 -24.77 2.02
N PHE A 93 -1.49 -24.46 1.99
CA PHE A 93 -2.03 -23.34 2.75
C PHE A 93 -3.34 -23.68 3.44
N GLN A 94 -3.56 -23.05 4.59
CA GLN A 94 -4.81 -23.16 5.35
C GLN A 94 -5.28 -21.78 5.81
N ILE A 95 -6.58 -21.52 5.68
CA ILE A 95 -7.22 -20.32 6.21
C ILE A 95 -7.93 -20.67 7.52
N LEU A 96 -7.59 -19.95 8.59
CA LEU A 96 -8.12 -20.11 9.93
C LEU A 96 -8.86 -18.83 10.33
N LYS A 97 -10.01 -18.98 10.99
CA LYS A 97 -10.87 -17.86 11.36
C LYS A 97 -10.85 -17.64 12.87
N ILE A 98 -10.85 -16.37 13.27
CA ILE A 98 -10.99 -15.94 14.67
C ILE A 98 -11.93 -14.75 14.77
N ALA A 99 -12.55 -14.59 15.93
CA ALA A 99 -13.25 -13.38 16.30
C ALA A 99 -12.29 -12.19 16.38
N ARG A 100 -12.80 -10.98 16.11
CA ARG A 100 -12.02 -9.76 16.31
C ARG A 100 -11.99 -9.38 17.79
N SER A 101 -10.83 -8.89 18.23
CA SER A 101 -10.64 -8.29 19.55
C SER A 101 -11.57 -7.10 19.78
N ARG A 102 -11.87 -6.35 18.71
CA ARG A 102 -12.77 -5.20 18.73
C ARG A 102 -13.45 -5.00 17.38
N GLU A 103 -14.77 -4.85 17.39
CA GLU A 103 -15.55 -4.45 16.23
C GLU A 103 -15.60 -2.92 16.05
N VAL A 104 -15.83 -2.48 14.82
CA VAL A 104 -15.96 -1.04 14.51
C VAL A 104 -17.16 -0.48 15.26
N GLY A 105 -16.95 0.56 16.07
CA GLY A 105 -17.99 1.16 16.90
C GLY A 105 -18.17 0.52 18.29
N GLN A 106 -17.47 -0.58 18.60
CA GLN A 106 -17.52 -1.18 19.93
C GLN A 106 -16.79 -0.32 20.97
N SER A 107 -17.37 -0.21 22.17
CA SER A 107 -16.75 0.43 23.33
C SER A 107 -15.46 -0.27 23.75
N TYR A 108 -14.47 0.49 24.24
CA TYR A 108 -13.22 -0.06 24.76
C TYR A 108 -13.42 -1.00 25.95
N VAL A 109 -14.48 -0.80 26.75
CA VAL A 109 -14.80 -1.66 27.89
C VAL A 109 -15.30 -3.02 27.43
N THR A 110 -16.25 -3.04 26.49
CA THR A 110 -16.78 -4.30 25.94
C THR A 110 -15.76 -5.00 25.05
N ALA A 111 -14.82 -4.26 24.45
CA ALA A 111 -13.71 -4.80 23.68
C ALA A 111 -12.79 -5.72 24.50
N VAL A 112 -12.71 -5.54 25.83
CA VAL A 112 -11.92 -6.42 26.70
C VAL A 112 -12.45 -7.85 26.63
N PHE A 113 -13.77 -8.03 26.69
CA PHE A 113 -14.39 -9.36 26.65
C PHE A 113 -14.23 -10.03 25.29
N SER A 114 -14.41 -9.30 24.19
CA SER A 114 -14.15 -9.85 22.84
C SER A 114 -12.67 -10.16 22.62
N THR A 115 -11.75 -9.38 23.22
CA THR A 115 -10.31 -9.69 23.20
C THR A 115 -10.01 -10.98 23.95
N ILE A 116 -10.59 -11.18 25.14
CA ILE A 116 -10.42 -12.41 25.92
C ILE A 116 -10.95 -13.62 25.13
N PHE A 117 -12.13 -13.50 24.53
CA PHE A 117 -12.70 -14.55 23.68
C PHE A 117 -11.79 -14.89 22.50
N ALA A 118 -11.30 -13.86 21.79
CA ALA A 118 -10.36 -14.05 20.68
C ALA A 118 -9.02 -14.67 21.11
N VAL A 119 -8.56 -14.42 22.35
CA VAL A 119 -7.37 -15.06 22.93
C VAL A 119 -7.60 -16.57 23.13
N PHE A 120 -8.78 -17.00 23.57
CA PHE A 120 -9.10 -18.42 23.69
C PHE A 120 -9.13 -19.13 22.33
N GLU A 121 -9.73 -18.50 21.31
CA GLU A 121 -9.71 -19.06 19.95
C GLU A 121 -8.29 -19.11 19.37
N SER A 122 -7.50 -18.07 19.64
CA SER A 122 -6.09 -17.99 19.26
C SER A 122 -5.25 -19.09 19.92
N ALA A 123 -5.54 -19.43 21.18
CA ALA A 123 -4.86 -20.52 21.90
C ALA A 123 -5.00 -21.85 21.16
N ARG A 124 -6.23 -22.16 20.70
CA ARG A 124 -6.48 -23.37 19.90
C ARG A 124 -5.68 -23.35 18.59
N ILE A 125 -5.69 -22.22 17.87
CA ILE A 125 -4.98 -22.10 16.58
C ILE A 125 -3.48 -22.25 16.75
N VAL A 126 -2.85 -21.47 17.64
CA VAL A 126 -1.39 -21.50 17.81
C VAL A 126 -0.94 -22.86 18.34
N TRP A 127 -1.74 -23.51 19.19
CA TRP A 127 -1.45 -24.87 19.67
C TRP A 127 -1.50 -25.93 18.56
N THR A 128 -2.48 -25.84 17.66
CA THR A 128 -2.64 -26.78 16.54
C THR A 128 -1.60 -26.54 15.44
N VAL A 129 -1.43 -25.28 15.03
CA VAL A 129 -0.52 -24.91 13.93
C VAL A 129 0.94 -25.05 14.36
N ARG A 130 1.25 -24.70 15.62
CA ARG A 130 2.59 -24.55 16.17
C ARG A 130 3.52 -23.76 15.23
N PRO A 131 3.21 -22.50 14.90
CA PRO A 131 3.97 -21.74 13.92
C PRO A 131 5.41 -21.51 14.38
N ASP A 132 6.36 -21.56 13.46
CA ASP A 132 7.75 -21.18 13.73
C ASP A 132 7.90 -19.65 13.64
N VAL A 133 7.11 -19.03 12.77
CA VAL A 133 7.06 -17.57 12.56
C VAL A 133 5.61 -17.09 12.56
N VAL A 134 5.34 -16.04 13.32
CA VAL A 134 4.10 -15.26 13.28
C VAL A 134 4.40 -13.91 12.66
N LEU A 135 3.80 -13.64 11.50
CA LEU A 135 3.87 -12.35 10.82
C LEU A 135 2.50 -11.67 10.91
N THR A 136 2.43 -10.46 11.42
CA THR A 136 1.14 -9.81 11.69
C THR A 136 1.14 -8.33 11.34
N ASN A 137 -0.01 -7.84 10.88
CA ASN A 137 -0.34 -6.43 10.80
C ASN A 137 -1.79 -6.18 11.26
N GLY A 138 -2.13 -4.90 11.44
CA GLY A 138 -3.51 -4.47 11.68
C GLY A 138 -4.06 -4.79 13.08
N PRO A 139 -5.25 -4.25 13.44
CA PRO A 139 -5.61 -4.11 14.86
C PRO A 139 -6.43 -5.26 15.48
N GLY A 140 -7.36 -5.87 14.74
CA GLY A 140 -8.42 -6.71 15.34
C GLY A 140 -8.00 -8.13 15.71
N THR A 141 -7.07 -8.72 14.98
CA THR A 141 -6.70 -10.15 15.07
C THR A 141 -5.26 -10.37 15.55
N ALA A 142 -4.41 -9.33 15.43
CA ALA A 142 -2.99 -9.38 15.75
C ALA A 142 -2.71 -9.63 17.23
N VAL A 143 -3.35 -8.85 18.11
CA VAL A 143 -3.05 -8.88 19.56
C VAL A 143 -3.28 -10.26 20.17
N PRO A 144 -4.44 -10.94 19.96
CA PRO A 144 -4.68 -12.26 20.53
C PRO A 144 -3.68 -13.32 20.11
N ILE A 145 -3.38 -13.41 18.80
CA ILE A 145 -2.42 -14.37 18.26
C ILE A 145 -1.01 -14.10 18.81
N CYS A 146 -0.61 -12.83 18.87
CA CYS A 146 0.69 -12.45 19.41
C CYS A 146 0.79 -12.75 20.91
N MET A 147 -0.26 -12.47 21.70
CA MET A 147 -0.27 -12.75 23.14
C MET A 147 -0.13 -14.25 23.43
N VAL A 148 -0.88 -15.09 22.73
CA VAL A 148 -0.81 -16.55 22.89
C VAL A 148 0.57 -17.07 22.46
N SER A 149 1.05 -16.64 21.30
CA SER A 149 2.37 -17.01 20.80
C SER A 149 3.47 -16.57 21.75
N PHE A 150 3.30 -15.40 22.36
CA PHE A 150 4.21 -14.90 23.37
C PHE A 150 4.22 -15.78 24.62
N VAL A 151 3.05 -16.12 25.17
CA VAL A 151 2.96 -16.96 26.36
C VAL A 151 3.59 -18.34 26.12
N LEU A 152 3.28 -19.00 24.99
CA LEU A 152 3.83 -20.31 24.68
C LEU A 152 5.36 -20.30 24.54
N ASP A 153 5.90 -19.23 23.93
CA ASP A 153 7.34 -19.08 23.77
C ASP A 153 8.05 -18.61 25.05
N LEU A 154 7.40 -17.81 25.90
CA LEU A 154 7.90 -17.42 27.22
C LEU A 154 8.12 -18.64 28.11
N PHE A 155 7.22 -19.63 28.03
CA PHE A 155 7.34 -20.90 28.77
C PHE A 155 8.09 -21.99 27.99
N ARG A 156 8.71 -21.67 26.84
CA ARG A 156 9.46 -22.61 25.99
C ARG A 156 8.67 -23.84 25.54
N ILE A 157 7.35 -23.70 25.46
CA ILE A 157 6.46 -24.73 24.94
C ILE A 157 6.58 -24.80 23.40
N ALA A 158 6.83 -23.67 22.75
CA ALA A 158 7.09 -23.55 21.31
C ALA A 158 8.07 -22.40 21.04
N ASP A 159 9.06 -22.59 20.17
CA ASP A 159 9.97 -21.52 19.76
C ASP A 159 9.37 -20.72 18.60
N ILE A 160 8.68 -19.62 18.93
CA ILE A 160 7.90 -18.82 17.97
C ILE A 160 8.55 -17.45 17.81
N ARG A 161 8.87 -17.04 16.56
CA ARG A 161 9.30 -15.66 16.27
C ARG A 161 8.12 -14.78 15.88
N ILE A 162 7.95 -13.65 16.55
CA ILE A 162 6.83 -12.73 16.31
C ILE A 162 7.34 -11.47 15.62
N HIS A 163 6.90 -11.25 14.38
CA HIS A 163 7.21 -10.08 13.58
C HIS A 163 5.96 -9.23 13.37
N PHE A 164 5.99 -7.98 13.83
CA PHE A 164 4.92 -7.03 13.59
C PHE A 164 5.31 -6.01 12.54
N VAL A 165 4.41 -5.81 11.56
CA VAL A 165 4.56 -4.85 10.48
C VAL A 165 3.57 -3.70 10.70
N GLU A 166 4.10 -2.51 10.89
CA GLU A 166 3.28 -1.30 10.91
C GLU A 166 2.91 -0.88 9.48
N SER A 167 1.67 -0.40 9.30
CA SER A 167 1.10 -0.09 7.99
C SER A 167 1.84 1.02 7.26
N TYR A 168 1.87 0.94 5.92
CA TYR A 168 2.46 1.96 5.05
C TYR A 168 1.80 3.33 5.21
N CYS A 169 0.49 3.35 5.46
CA CYS A 169 -0.26 4.59 5.65
C CYS A 169 0.11 5.32 6.95
N ARG A 170 0.85 4.68 7.87
CA ARG A 170 1.28 5.25 9.15
C ARG A 170 2.65 5.91 9.03
N VAL A 171 2.65 7.12 8.50
CA VAL A 171 3.88 7.91 8.26
C VAL A 171 4.39 8.62 9.53
N LYS A 172 3.50 8.93 10.48
CA LYS A 172 3.82 9.81 11.63
C LYS A 172 3.63 9.19 13.01
N SER A 173 2.84 8.14 13.17
CA SER A 173 2.52 7.55 14.48
C SER A 173 2.23 6.06 14.39
N LEU A 174 2.56 5.31 15.45
CA LEU A 174 2.19 3.90 15.57
C LEU A 174 0.68 3.73 15.77
N SER A 175 0.16 2.59 15.33
CA SER A 175 -1.19 2.13 15.66
C SER A 175 -1.30 1.78 17.14
N LEU A 176 -2.53 1.75 17.70
CA LEU A 176 -2.74 1.30 19.09
C LEU A 176 -2.20 -0.12 19.31
N THR A 177 -2.41 -1.01 18.34
CA THR A 177 -1.85 -2.37 18.34
C THR A 177 -0.32 -2.35 18.31
N GLY A 178 0.27 -1.53 17.45
CA GLY A 178 1.72 -1.31 17.41
C GLY A 178 2.26 -0.83 18.75
N LEU A 179 1.58 0.13 19.40
CA LEU A 179 1.94 0.62 20.74
C LEU A 179 1.88 -0.50 21.79
N ILE A 180 0.80 -1.27 21.84
CA ILE A 180 0.63 -2.38 22.79
C ILE A 180 1.75 -3.41 22.61
N LEU A 181 1.95 -3.90 21.38
CA LEU A 181 2.94 -4.93 21.09
C LEU A 181 4.38 -4.45 21.29
N TYR A 182 4.63 -3.16 21.03
CA TYR A 182 5.94 -2.55 21.22
C TYR A 182 6.29 -2.36 22.70
N TYR A 183 5.40 -1.79 23.51
CA TYR A 183 5.65 -1.48 24.92
C TYR A 183 5.61 -2.73 25.81
N LEU A 184 4.76 -3.71 25.48
CA LEU A 184 4.72 -4.99 26.20
C LEU A 184 5.86 -5.95 25.80
N HIS A 185 6.70 -5.56 24.84
CA HIS A 185 7.80 -6.39 24.34
C HIS A 185 7.37 -7.79 23.89
N ILE A 186 6.21 -7.86 23.24
CA ILE A 186 5.65 -9.12 22.73
C ILE A 186 6.34 -9.54 21.43
N THR A 187 6.83 -8.57 20.65
CA THR A 187 7.38 -8.79 19.30
C THR A 187 8.90 -8.92 19.32
N ASP A 188 9.44 -9.86 18.55
CA ASP A 188 10.89 -10.05 18.36
C ASP A 188 11.46 -9.07 17.33
N SER A 189 10.66 -8.67 16.33
CA SER A 189 11.02 -7.59 15.41
C SER A 189 9.83 -6.73 15.09
N PHE A 190 10.09 -5.43 15.02
CA PHE A 190 9.10 -4.41 14.73
C PHE A 190 9.53 -3.68 13.45
N ILE A 191 8.77 -3.87 12.39
CA ILE A 191 9.10 -3.39 11.05
C ILE A 191 8.30 -2.12 10.77
N VAL A 192 9.01 -1.03 10.49
CA VAL A 192 8.44 0.26 10.07
C VAL A 192 9.04 0.67 8.74
N GLN A 193 8.20 1.25 7.88
CA GLN A 193 8.63 1.64 6.53
C GLN A 193 9.18 3.07 6.46
N TRP A 194 8.75 3.95 7.36
CA TRP A 194 9.10 5.37 7.33
C TRP A 194 10.18 5.74 8.34
N LYS A 195 11.18 6.51 7.88
CA LYS A 195 12.26 7.06 8.73
C LYS A 195 11.73 7.98 9.83
N ASP A 196 10.62 8.69 9.60
CA ASP A 196 10.05 9.61 10.59
C ASP A 196 9.43 8.86 11.78
N VAL A 197 8.85 7.68 11.55
CA VAL A 197 8.39 6.79 12.62
C VAL A 197 9.60 6.21 13.37
N HIS A 198 10.63 5.82 12.63
CA HIS A 198 11.87 5.29 13.17
C HIS A 198 12.63 6.31 14.06
N ASN A 199 12.64 7.60 13.68
CA ASN A 199 13.47 8.64 14.28
C ASN A 199 12.81 9.38 15.46
N LYS A 200 11.53 9.14 15.77
CA LYS A 200 10.91 9.73 16.97
C LYS A 200 11.55 9.16 18.24
N LYS A 201 11.94 10.04 19.17
CA LYS A 201 12.49 9.75 20.52
C LYS A 201 11.72 8.69 21.34
N MET A 202 10.49 8.34 20.96
CA MET A 202 9.69 7.25 21.56
C MET A 202 10.33 5.85 21.47
N ILE A 203 11.31 5.62 20.60
CA ILE A 203 11.81 4.27 20.23
C ILE A 203 13.30 4.07 20.58
N SER A 204 13.95 5.08 21.17
CA SER A 204 15.43 5.17 21.28
C SER A 204 16.09 4.50 22.50
N GLY A 205 15.34 3.76 23.32
CA GLY A 205 15.80 3.36 24.67
C GLY A 205 16.19 1.89 24.90
N VAL A 206 15.98 0.96 23.96
CA VAL A 206 16.18 -0.48 24.22
C VAL A 206 16.77 -1.16 22.99
N SER A 207 17.70 -2.10 23.20
CA SER A 207 18.33 -2.98 22.20
C SER A 207 17.31 -3.80 21.41
N LYS A 208 16.57 -3.14 20.51
CA LYS A 208 15.69 -3.76 19.51
C LYS A 208 16.42 -3.69 18.17
N ARG A 209 16.42 -4.79 17.40
CA ARG A 209 16.67 -4.71 15.96
C ARG A 209 15.45 -4.03 15.32
N LEU A 210 15.41 -2.71 15.40
CA LEU A 210 14.54 -1.89 14.59
C LEU A 210 15.11 -1.95 13.17
N VAL A 211 14.53 -2.82 12.34
CA VAL A 211 14.98 -3.02 10.97
C VAL A 211 14.18 -2.07 10.10
N THR A 212 14.79 -0.97 9.65
CA THR A 212 14.27 -0.26 8.47
C THR A 212 14.25 -1.26 7.32
N ALA A 213 13.17 -1.30 6.51
CA ALA A 213 13.05 -2.21 5.36
C ALA A 213 14.29 -2.23 4.43
N ASN A 214 15.09 -1.16 4.44
CA ASN A 214 16.38 -1.07 3.74
C ASN A 214 17.46 -2.09 4.19
N CYS A 215 17.35 -2.69 5.38
CA CYS A 215 18.31 -3.68 5.89
C CYS A 215 17.94 -5.14 5.59
N LEU A 216 16.83 -5.41 4.88
CA LEU A 216 16.42 -6.74 4.41
C LEU A 216 16.83 -7.02 2.94
N ARG A 217 17.81 -6.26 2.42
CA ARG A 217 18.24 -6.28 1.02
C ARG A 217 18.62 -7.64 0.41
N PRO A 218 19.09 -8.69 1.13
CA PRO A 218 19.40 -9.95 0.45
C PRO A 218 18.17 -10.84 0.18
N VAL A 219 17.04 -10.62 0.88
CA VAL A 219 15.79 -11.40 0.70
C VAL A 219 14.74 -10.62 -0.09
N LEU A 220 14.85 -9.28 -0.13
CA LEU A 220 13.94 -8.40 -0.88
C LEU A 220 14.45 -7.99 -2.27
N ALA A 221 15.60 -8.50 -2.71
CA ALA A 221 16.20 -8.14 -4.01
C ALA A 221 15.65 -8.94 -5.21
N ALA A 222 14.59 -9.73 -5.05
CA ALA A 222 13.92 -10.40 -6.17
C ALA A 222 12.43 -10.04 -6.23
N LYS A 223 12.03 -9.46 -7.37
CA LYS A 223 10.68 -9.05 -7.82
C LYS A 223 10.03 -7.85 -7.11
N ARG A 224 9.90 -6.77 -7.90
CA ARG A 224 9.14 -5.54 -7.62
C ARG A 224 7.67 -5.83 -7.28
N SER A 225 7.07 -4.99 -6.44
CA SER A 225 5.63 -5.01 -6.15
C SER A 225 4.81 -4.76 -7.43
N LYS A 226 3.80 -5.59 -7.69
CA LYS A 226 2.82 -5.39 -8.76
C LYS A 226 2.22 -3.97 -8.68
N HIS A 227 1.93 -3.36 -9.83
CA HIS A 227 1.20 -2.10 -9.91
C HIS A 227 -0.19 -2.26 -9.32
N LEU A 228 -0.67 -1.22 -8.64
CA LEU A 228 -1.98 -1.19 -8.00
C LEU A 228 -2.84 -0.09 -8.60
N LEU A 229 -4.15 -0.32 -8.62
CA LEU A 229 -5.12 0.73 -8.90
C LEU A 229 -5.15 1.69 -7.70
N PRO A 230 -4.75 2.97 -7.84
CA PRO A 230 -4.74 3.92 -6.73
C PRO A 230 -6.17 4.28 -6.32
N ASP A 231 -6.43 4.34 -5.02
CA ASP A 231 -7.71 4.88 -4.53
C ASP A 231 -7.85 6.37 -4.87
N LEU A 232 -9.07 6.80 -5.19
CA LEU A 232 -9.37 8.21 -5.43
C LEU A 232 -9.36 8.98 -4.10
N ALA A 233 -8.88 10.23 -4.12
CA ALA A 233 -8.87 11.11 -2.96
C ALA A 233 -10.26 11.69 -2.60
N TYR A 234 -11.27 11.38 -3.42
CA TYR A 234 -12.62 11.92 -3.35
C TYR A 234 -13.64 10.89 -3.88
N ASP A 235 -14.91 11.03 -3.49
CA ASP A 235 -16.00 10.16 -3.94
C ASP A 235 -16.27 10.33 -5.45
N TYR A 236 -16.85 9.31 -6.09
CA TYR A 236 -17.09 9.34 -7.54
C TYR A 236 -17.96 10.52 -8.01
N GLY A 237 -18.93 10.97 -7.20
CA GLY A 237 -19.77 12.13 -7.50
C GLY A 237 -19.19 13.48 -7.08
N ALA A 238 -17.98 13.53 -6.52
CA ALA A 238 -17.42 14.77 -5.97
C ALA A 238 -17.13 15.85 -7.02
N LEU A 239 -17.05 15.48 -8.29
CA LEU A 239 -16.73 16.37 -9.41
C LEU A 239 -17.97 16.80 -10.21
N GLU A 240 -19.17 16.44 -9.74
CA GLU A 240 -20.41 16.91 -10.34
C GLU A 240 -20.60 18.41 -10.11
N PRO A 241 -21.15 19.16 -11.10
CA PRO A 241 -21.74 18.69 -12.35
C PRO A 241 -20.73 18.56 -13.51
N VAL A 242 -19.42 18.73 -13.28
CA VAL A 242 -18.42 18.75 -14.36
C VAL A 242 -18.15 17.37 -14.92
N ILE A 243 -18.01 16.35 -14.08
CA ILE A 243 -17.92 14.95 -14.50
C ILE A 243 -18.88 14.12 -13.64
N SER A 244 -19.76 13.35 -14.28
CA SER A 244 -20.76 12.53 -13.59
C SER A 244 -20.12 11.40 -12.79
N ALA A 245 -20.79 11.00 -11.70
CA ALA A 245 -20.34 9.87 -10.90
C ALA A 245 -20.22 8.57 -11.70
N GLU A 246 -21.11 8.36 -12.69
CA GLU A 246 -21.10 7.20 -13.58
C GLU A 246 -19.81 7.13 -14.41
N ILE A 247 -19.41 8.26 -15.02
CA ILE A 247 -18.14 8.35 -15.76
C ILE A 247 -16.99 8.04 -14.81
N MET A 248 -16.91 8.71 -13.66
CA MET A 248 -15.81 8.52 -12.71
C MET A 248 -15.68 7.07 -12.24
N GLN A 249 -16.80 6.40 -11.96
CA GLN A 249 -16.79 5.01 -11.54
C GLN A 249 -16.30 4.07 -12.65
N LEU A 250 -16.80 4.21 -13.88
CA LEU A 250 -16.38 3.38 -15.01
C LEU A 250 -14.92 3.65 -15.39
N HIS A 251 -14.53 4.91 -15.47
CA HIS A 251 -13.19 5.36 -15.85
C HIS A 251 -12.13 4.85 -14.85
N HIS A 252 -12.43 4.87 -13.55
CA HIS A 252 -11.56 4.33 -12.51
C HIS A 252 -11.61 2.81 -12.41
N GLN A 253 -12.78 2.22 -12.14
CA GLN A 253 -12.91 0.80 -11.78
C GLN A 253 -12.85 -0.15 -12.99
N LYS A 254 -13.06 0.35 -14.21
CA LYS A 254 -13.01 -0.46 -15.43
C LYS A 254 -11.81 -0.09 -16.29
N HIS A 255 -11.72 1.15 -16.76
CA HIS A 255 -10.66 1.54 -17.70
C HIS A 255 -9.28 1.54 -17.03
N HIS A 256 -9.09 2.28 -15.93
CA HIS A 256 -7.82 2.31 -15.23
C HIS A 256 -7.44 0.94 -14.64
N ALA A 257 -8.41 0.22 -14.05
CA ALA A 257 -8.20 -1.14 -13.55
C ALA A 257 -7.69 -2.10 -14.64
N THR A 258 -8.22 -2.00 -15.87
CA THR A 258 -7.77 -2.81 -17.00
C THR A 258 -6.32 -2.51 -17.37
N TYR A 259 -5.93 -1.23 -17.41
CA TYR A 259 -4.53 -0.86 -17.67
C TYR A 259 -3.58 -1.44 -16.61
N VAL A 260 -3.94 -1.36 -15.33
CA VAL A 260 -3.12 -1.92 -14.23
C VAL A 260 -2.99 -3.44 -14.35
N ASN A 261 -4.09 -4.15 -14.59
CA ASN A 261 -4.09 -5.61 -14.71
C ASN A 261 -3.22 -6.08 -15.88
N ASN A 262 -3.39 -5.45 -17.04
CA ASN A 262 -2.61 -5.78 -18.25
C ASN A 262 -1.14 -5.37 -18.11
N LEU A 263 -0.85 -4.25 -17.43
CA LEU A 263 0.51 -3.81 -17.14
C LEU A 263 1.27 -4.86 -16.31
N ASN A 264 0.64 -5.39 -15.28
CA ASN A 264 1.25 -6.44 -14.46
C ASN A 264 1.56 -7.71 -15.29
N GLN A 265 0.64 -8.12 -16.17
CA GLN A 265 0.84 -9.29 -17.04
C GLN A 265 1.94 -9.07 -18.09
N ILE A 266 2.00 -7.89 -18.70
CA ILE A 266 2.99 -7.60 -19.75
C ILE A 266 4.40 -7.45 -19.17
N GLU A 267 4.53 -6.88 -17.97
CA GLU A 267 5.83 -6.81 -17.29
C GLU A 267 6.37 -8.20 -16.98
N GLU A 268 5.53 -9.12 -16.48
CA GLU A 268 5.94 -10.52 -16.25
C GLU A 268 6.49 -11.18 -17.53
N LYS A 269 5.78 -11.01 -18.66
CA LYS A 269 6.21 -11.55 -19.97
C LYS A 269 7.48 -10.90 -20.51
N ILE A 270 7.66 -9.60 -20.33
CA ILE A 270 8.88 -8.90 -20.74
C ILE A 270 10.07 -9.38 -19.91
N GLN A 271 9.89 -9.57 -18.60
CA GLN A 271 10.96 -10.11 -17.75
C GLN A 271 11.35 -11.52 -18.16
N GLU A 272 10.39 -12.39 -18.46
CA GLU A 272 10.66 -13.74 -18.96
C GLU A 272 11.43 -13.71 -20.28
N ALA A 273 11.02 -12.86 -21.24
CA ALA A 273 11.70 -12.71 -22.52
C ALA A 273 13.14 -12.22 -22.35
N LEU A 274 13.37 -11.24 -21.47
CA LEU A 274 14.72 -10.73 -21.18
C LEU A 274 15.58 -11.78 -20.46
N ALA A 275 15.01 -12.54 -19.52
CA ALA A 275 15.74 -13.56 -18.77
C ALA A 275 16.15 -14.76 -19.63
N THR A 276 15.35 -15.10 -20.64
CA THR A 276 15.64 -16.17 -21.60
C THR A 276 16.48 -15.70 -22.79
N GLY A 277 16.77 -14.40 -22.89
CA GLY A 277 17.49 -13.82 -24.03
C GLY A 277 16.66 -13.71 -25.31
N ASP A 278 15.33 -13.89 -25.24
CA ASP A 278 14.42 -13.70 -26.37
C ASP A 278 14.15 -12.21 -26.63
N ILE A 279 15.12 -11.57 -27.26
CA ILE A 279 15.05 -10.14 -27.62
C ILE A 279 13.89 -9.86 -28.58
N ARG A 280 13.53 -10.81 -29.45
CA ARG A 280 12.43 -10.63 -30.41
C ARG A 280 11.11 -10.49 -29.67
N GLN A 281 10.85 -11.37 -28.70
CA GLN A 281 9.66 -11.29 -27.86
C GLN A 281 9.66 -10.01 -27.02
N ALA A 282 10.78 -9.63 -26.42
CA ALA A 282 10.88 -8.40 -25.64
C ALA A 282 10.53 -7.15 -26.49
N ILE A 283 11.01 -7.08 -27.74
CA ILE A 283 10.68 -5.99 -28.68
C ILE A 283 9.19 -6.02 -29.04
N ALA A 284 8.63 -7.20 -29.34
CA ALA A 284 7.22 -7.34 -29.73
C ALA A 284 6.24 -6.90 -28.62
N LEU A 285 6.65 -6.96 -27.36
CA LEU A 285 5.83 -6.57 -26.20
C LEU A 285 5.88 -5.07 -25.89
N GLN A 286 6.83 -4.31 -26.45
CA GLN A 286 6.97 -2.87 -26.17
C GLN A 286 5.72 -2.04 -26.48
N PRO A 287 4.98 -2.23 -27.59
CA PRO A 287 3.76 -1.45 -27.85
C PRO A 287 2.68 -1.68 -26.79
N VAL A 288 2.53 -2.92 -26.30
CA VAL A 288 1.56 -3.29 -25.27
C VAL A 288 1.95 -2.72 -23.91
N LEU A 289 3.26 -2.74 -23.60
CA LEU A 289 3.80 -2.07 -22.41
C LEU A 289 3.54 -0.57 -22.47
N LYS A 290 3.83 0.08 -23.60
CA LYS A 290 3.60 1.52 -23.78
C LYS A 290 2.13 1.88 -23.56
N PHE A 291 1.21 1.10 -24.12
CA PHE A 291 -0.22 1.35 -24.01
C PHE A 291 -0.76 1.19 -22.58
N ASN A 292 -0.47 0.06 -21.92
CA ASN A 292 -1.01 -0.20 -20.57
C ASN A 292 -0.23 0.54 -19.47
N GLY A 293 1.09 0.62 -19.60
CA GLY A 293 1.95 1.41 -18.71
C GLY A 293 1.64 2.89 -18.81
N GLY A 294 1.52 3.40 -20.03
CA GLY A 294 1.10 4.77 -20.26
C GLY A 294 -0.31 5.06 -19.76
N GLY A 295 -1.25 4.13 -19.97
CA GLY A 295 -2.60 4.23 -19.41
C GLY A 295 -2.59 4.34 -17.88
N HIS A 296 -1.82 3.51 -17.20
CA HIS A 296 -1.69 3.58 -15.74
C HIS A 296 -1.06 4.92 -15.27
N ILE A 297 0.03 5.36 -15.92
CA ILE A 297 0.70 6.62 -15.58
C ILE A 297 -0.24 7.81 -15.76
N ASN A 298 -0.86 7.91 -16.94
CA ASN A 298 -1.71 9.04 -17.31
C ASN A 298 -2.91 9.16 -16.36
N HIS A 299 -3.61 8.06 -16.09
CA HIS A 299 -4.78 8.08 -15.20
C HIS A 299 -4.39 8.35 -13.74
N THR A 300 -3.29 7.78 -13.26
CA THR A 300 -2.79 8.07 -11.90
C THR A 300 -2.53 9.56 -11.71
N ILE A 301 -2.02 10.24 -12.73
CA ILE A 301 -1.84 11.70 -12.71
C ILE A 301 -3.18 12.42 -12.80
N PHE A 302 -4.05 12.01 -13.73
CA PHE A 302 -5.36 12.58 -13.96
C PHE A 302 -6.20 12.67 -12.69
N TRP A 303 -6.30 11.60 -11.89
CA TRP A 303 -7.06 11.61 -10.63
C TRP A 303 -6.53 12.64 -9.63
N THR A 304 -5.21 12.83 -9.57
CA THR A 304 -4.61 13.84 -8.69
C THR A 304 -4.76 15.26 -9.21
N ASN A 305 -4.93 15.42 -10.52
CA ASN A 305 -5.12 16.70 -11.20
C ASN A 305 -6.54 17.26 -11.08
N LEU A 306 -7.48 16.51 -10.49
CA LEU A 306 -8.87 16.95 -10.33
C LEU A 306 -9.22 17.16 -8.85
N SER A 307 -10.04 18.17 -8.58
CA SER A 307 -10.55 18.53 -7.25
C SER A 307 -11.78 19.41 -7.38
N ASN A 308 -12.75 19.28 -6.48
CA ASN A 308 -13.87 20.23 -6.38
C ASN A 308 -13.44 21.57 -5.74
N ASP A 309 -12.36 21.55 -4.96
CA ASP A 309 -11.66 22.75 -4.46
C ASP A 309 -10.37 22.90 -5.27
N GLY A 310 -10.50 23.40 -6.50
CA GLY A 310 -9.39 23.50 -7.44
C GLY A 310 -8.32 24.50 -7.02
N GLY A 311 -8.68 25.50 -6.20
CA GLY A 311 -7.81 26.59 -5.80
C GLY A 311 -7.39 27.48 -6.98
N GLU A 312 -6.26 28.16 -6.80
CA GLU A 312 -5.63 29.00 -7.82
C GLU A 312 -4.15 28.62 -7.94
N PRO A 313 -3.49 28.86 -9.09
CA PRO A 313 -2.06 28.61 -9.24
C PRO A 313 -1.25 29.41 -8.21
N SER A 314 -0.22 28.80 -7.64
CA SER A 314 0.75 29.51 -6.80
C SER A 314 1.37 30.70 -7.54
N ALA A 315 1.89 31.69 -6.80
CA ALA A 315 2.56 32.83 -7.40
C ALA A 315 3.73 32.42 -8.31
N GLU A 316 4.44 31.35 -7.97
CA GLU A 316 5.57 30.85 -8.75
C GLU A 316 5.11 30.21 -10.07
N LEU A 317 4.11 29.33 -10.03
CA LEU A 317 3.52 28.74 -11.24
C LEU A 317 2.86 29.81 -12.11
N MET A 318 2.14 30.75 -11.51
CA MET A 318 1.53 31.88 -12.21
C MET A 318 2.58 32.72 -12.95
N ASN A 319 3.74 32.96 -12.34
CA ASN A 319 4.83 33.69 -13.00
C ASN A 319 5.42 32.90 -14.17
N ALA A 320 5.61 31.58 -14.03
CA ALA A 320 6.03 30.72 -15.14
C ALA A 320 5.01 30.72 -16.29
N ILE A 321 3.71 30.63 -15.97
CA ILE A 321 2.62 30.70 -16.95
C ILE A 321 2.63 32.04 -17.70
N LYS A 322 2.76 33.17 -16.98
CA LYS A 322 2.84 34.49 -17.60
C LYS A 322 4.06 34.64 -18.50
N ARG A 323 5.21 34.11 -18.08
CA ARG A 323 6.44 34.13 -18.88
C ARG A 323 6.28 33.34 -20.18
N ASP A 324 5.72 32.14 -20.12
CA ASP A 324 5.73 31.20 -21.25
C ASP A 324 4.50 31.35 -22.17
N PHE A 325 3.38 31.85 -21.64
CA PHE A 325 2.11 31.97 -22.38
C PHE A 325 1.50 33.38 -22.36
N GLY A 326 2.08 34.32 -21.61
CA GLY A 326 1.57 35.70 -21.45
C GLY A 326 0.52 35.83 -20.35
N SER A 327 -0.44 34.91 -20.26
CA SER A 327 -1.46 34.89 -19.21
C SER A 327 -2.00 33.48 -18.94
N LEU A 328 -2.67 33.29 -17.79
CA LEU A 328 -3.38 32.04 -17.49
C LEU A 328 -4.43 31.72 -18.56
N GLN A 329 -5.23 32.70 -18.95
CA GLN A 329 -6.25 32.53 -19.98
C GLN A 329 -5.64 32.08 -21.31
N ALA A 330 -4.55 32.72 -21.75
CA ALA A 330 -3.87 32.35 -22.99
C ALA A 330 -3.29 30.92 -22.95
N MET A 331 -2.83 30.46 -21.78
CA MET A 331 -2.40 29.07 -21.59
C MET A 331 -3.59 28.11 -21.68
N GLN A 332 -4.69 28.41 -20.97
CA GLN A 332 -5.91 27.60 -20.99
C GLN A 332 -6.50 27.49 -22.40
N ASP A 333 -6.54 28.59 -23.15
CA ASP A 333 -7.04 28.62 -24.52
C ASP A 333 -6.19 27.76 -25.45
N LYS A 334 -4.86 27.89 -25.38
CA LYS A 334 -3.93 27.07 -26.17
C LYS A 334 -4.03 25.59 -25.83
N LEU A 335 -4.08 25.24 -24.54
CA LEU A 335 -4.18 23.86 -24.11
C LEU A 335 -5.51 23.26 -24.55
N SER A 336 -6.61 24.00 -24.36
CA SER A 336 -7.95 23.56 -24.76
C SER A 336 -8.03 23.33 -26.27
N ALA A 337 -7.52 24.27 -27.07
CA ALA A 337 -7.50 24.14 -28.53
C ALA A 337 -6.71 22.91 -28.99
N ALA A 338 -5.51 22.70 -28.44
CA ALA A 338 -4.68 21.54 -28.77
C ALA A 338 -5.36 20.21 -28.36
N THR A 339 -5.96 20.18 -27.17
CA THR A 339 -6.66 19.02 -26.61
C THR A 339 -7.89 18.64 -27.44
N ILE A 340 -8.69 19.62 -27.85
CA ILE A 340 -9.88 19.39 -28.68
C ILE A 340 -9.47 18.81 -30.05
N ALA A 341 -8.38 19.32 -30.62
CA ALA A 341 -7.89 18.97 -31.95
C ALA A 341 -7.24 17.57 -32.05
N VAL A 342 -7.09 16.83 -30.94
CA VAL A 342 -6.58 15.45 -30.94
C VAL A 342 -7.45 14.57 -31.85
N GLN A 343 -6.84 13.96 -32.86
CA GLN A 343 -7.54 13.06 -33.77
C GLN A 343 -7.65 11.67 -33.13
N GLY A 344 -8.89 11.20 -32.93
CA GLY A 344 -9.17 9.95 -32.22
C GLY A 344 -9.01 10.09 -30.71
N SER A 345 -8.41 9.08 -30.10
CA SER A 345 -8.17 9.00 -28.66
C SER A 345 -6.83 9.60 -28.27
N GLY A 346 -6.78 10.31 -27.15
CA GLY A 346 -5.53 10.86 -26.64
C GLY A 346 -5.71 11.80 -25.46
N TRP A 347 -4.67 12.59 -25.23
CA TRP A 347 -4.54 13.48 -24.07
C TRP A 347 -3.97 14.83 -24.48
N GLY A 348 -4.42 15.88 -23.81
CA GLY A 348 -3.75 17.18 -23.79
C GLY A 348 -3.00 17.38 -22.49
N TRP A 349 -1.78 17.94 -22.56
CA TRP A 349 -0.91 18.11 -21.42
C TRP A 349 -0.32 19.51 -21.33
N LEU A 350 -0.30 20.06 -20.12
CA LEU A 350 0.70 21.03 -19.68
C LEU A 350 1.88 20.26 -19.06
N GLY A 351 3.06 20.42 -19.62
CA GLY A 351 4.30 19.79 -19.15
C GLY A 351 5.40 20.80 -18.85
N TYR A 352 6.41 20.38 -18.09
CA TYR A 352 7.61 21.16 -17.82
C TYR A 352 8.81 20.56 -18.57
N ASN A 353 9.46 21.38 -19.37
CA ASN A 353 10.71 21.05 -20.02
C ASN A 353 11.87 21.42 -19.08
N LYS A 354 12.54 20.43 -18.50
CA LYS A 354 13.66 20.66 -17.56
C LYS A 354 14.88 21.29 -18.23
N GLU A 355 15.15 20.97 -19.48
CA GLU A 355 16.32 21.48 -20.20
C GLU A 355 16.19 22.98 -20.54
N ARG A 356 14.98 23.42 -20.84
CA ARG A 356 14.67 24.82 -21.16
C ARG A 356 14.13 25.63 -20.00
N GLU A 357 13.87 24.97 -18.87
CA GLU A 357 13.21 25.53 -17.69
C GLU A 357 11.88 26.25 -18.01
N GLN A 358 11.10 25.66 -18.93
CA GLN A 358 9.90 26.26 -19.50
C GLN A 358 8.69 25.32 -19.50
N LEU A 359 7.51 25.90 -19.34
CA LEU A 359 6.24 25.22 -19.54
C LEU A 359 5.98 25.03 -21.03
N GLN A 360 5.45 23.86 -21.39
CA GLN A 360 5.11 23.50 -22.77
C GLN A 360 3.76 22.79 -22.82
N ILE A 361 3.02 23.03 -23.90
CA ILE A 361 1.79 22.30 -24.21
C ILE A 361 2.13 21.21 -25.21
N ALA A 362 1.66 20.00 -24.95
CA ALA A 362 1.81 18.86 -25.84
C ALA A 362 0.53 18.02 -25.87
N THR A 363 0.38 17.23 -26.93
CA THR A 363 -0.69 16.23 -27.03
C THR A 363 -0.07 14.86 -27.20
N CYS A 364 -0.66 13.86 -26.55
CA CYS A 364 -0.24 12.46 -26.66
C CYS A 364 -1.35 11.64 -27.32
N ALA A 365 -0.99 10.85 -28.32
CA ALA A 365 -1.93 9.93 -28.96
C ALA A 365 -2.17 8.71 -28.07
N ASN A 366 -3.40 8.19 -28.08
CA ASN A 366 -3.80 7.02 -27.32
C ASN A 366 -3.45 7.14 -25.83
N GLN A 367 -2.58 6.26 -25.32
CA GLN A 367 -2.13 6.25 -23.94
C GLN A 367 -0.63 6.53 -23.83
N ASP A 368 -0.01 7.12 -24.85
CA ASP A 368 1.42 7.44 -24.79
C ASP A 368 1.68 8.37 -23.59
N PRO A 369 2.57 7.99 -22.65
CA PRO A 369 2.83 8.79 -21.46
C PRO A 369 3.74 9.97 -21.81
N LEU A 370 3.43 11.16 -21.30
CA LEU A 370 4.10 12.40 -21.69
C LEU A 370 5.62 12.34 -21.49
N GLU A 371 6.08 12.09 -20.26
CA GLU A 371 7.52 12.17 -19.92
C GLU A 371 8.36 11.11 -20.64
N PRO A 372 7.99 9.81 -20.66
CA PRO A 372 8.81 8.80 -21.36
C PRO A 372 8.86 8.98 -22.88
N THR A 373 7.90 9.68 -23.49
CA THR A 373 7.83 9.85 -24.95
C THR A 373 8.32 11.20 -25.45
N THR A 374 8.30 12.24 -24.60
CA THR A 374 8.66 13.61 -25.00
C THR A 374 9.74 14.25 -24.11
N GLY A 375 10.04 13.66 -22.95
CA GLY A 375 10.90 14.26 -21.92
C GLY A 375 10.24 15.35 -21.08
N LEU A 376 8.97 15.71 -21.35
CA LEU A 376 8.25 16.72 -20.59
C LEU A 376 7.64 16.12 -19.32
N VAL A 377 7.92 16.72 -18.16
CA VAL A 377 7.32 16.28 -16.89
C VAL A 377 5.85 16.70 -16.85
N PRO A 378 4.88 15.77 -16.69
CA PRO A 378 3.46 16.08 -16.71
C PRO A 378 3.02 16.87 -15.47
N LEU A 379 2.39 18.01 -15.69
CA LEU A 379 1.83 18.87 -14.63
C LEU A 379 0.31 18.76 -14.56
N PHE A 380 -0.37 19.00 -15.69
CA PHE A 380 -1.83 18.93 -15.83
C PHE A 380 -2.20 18.17 -17.10
N GLY A 381 -3.06 17.15 -16.99
CA GLY A 381 -3.52 16.33 -18.10
C GLY A 381 -5.04 16.34 -18.26
N ILE A 382 -5.50 16.37 -19.51
CA ILE A 382 -6.92 16.28 -19.89
C ILE A 382 -7.11 15.03 -20.75
N ASP A 383 -7.87 14.05 -20.25
CA ASP A 383 -8.24 12.84 -21.00
C ASP A 383 -9.33 13.18 -22.02
N VAL A 384 -9.08 12.97 -23.32
CA VAL A 384 -10.07 13.13 -24.40
C VAL A 384 -10.34 11.84 -25.15
N TRP A 385 -10.07 10.69 -24.53
CA TRP A 385 -10.76 9.46 -24.90
C TRP A 385 -12.27 9.64 -24.71
N GLU A 386 -13.07 9.07 -25.62
CA GLU A 386 -14.53 9.22 -25.54
C GLU A 386 -15.09 8.68 -24.21
N HIS A 387 -14.49 7.63 -23.63
CA HIS A 387 -14.92 7.13 -22.32
C HIS A 387 -14.86 8.17 -21.19
N ALA A 388 -14.05 9.23 -21.34
CA ALA A 388 -13.87 10.25 -20.31
C ALA A 388 -15.02 11.27 -20.26
N TYR A 389 -15.84 11.36 -21.32
CA TYR A 389 -16.88 12.40 -21.40
C TYR A 389 -18.17 11.96 -22.09
N TYR A 390 -18.18 10.91 -22.91
CA TYR A 390 -19.26 10.65 -23.86
C TYR A 390 -20.61 10.35 -23.17
N LEU A 391 -20.61 9.74 -21.99
CA LEU A 391 -21.87 9.49 -21.26
C LEU A 391 -22.59 10.79 -20.90
N GLN A 392 -21.87 11.88 -20.64
CA GLN A 392 -22.43 13.17 -20.25
C GLN A 392 -22.46 14.20 -21.39
N TYR A 393 -21.37 14.35 -22.14
CA TYR A 393 -21.19 15.39 -23.16
C TYR A 393 -21.41 14.88 -24.59
N LYS A 394 -21.63 13.57 -24.78
CA LYS A 394 -21.82 12.94 -26.10
C LYS A 394 -20.67 13.32 -27.04
N ASN A 395 -20.97 13.74 -28.26
CA ASN A 395 -19.99 14.18 -29.26
C ASN A 395 -19.41 15.58 -28.98
N VAL A 396 -19.86 16.29 -27.95
CA VAL A 396 -19.49 17.69 -27.69
C VAL A 396 -18.24 17.77 -26.81
N ARG A 397 -17.12 17.20 -27.29
CA ARG A 397 -15.80 17.26 -26.63
C ARG A 397 -15.41 18.68 -26.17
N PRO A 398 -15.65 19.76 -26.96
CA PRO A 398 -15.30 21.12 -26.52
C PRO A 398 -15.94 21.55 -25.20
N ASP A 399 -17.17 21.11 -24.93
CA ASP A 399 -17.88 21.48 -23.70
C ASP A 399 -17.27 20.80 -22.48
N TYR A 400 -16.85 19.53 -22.61
CA TYR A 400 -16.10 18.82 -21.58
C TYR A 400 -14.75 19.49 -21.30
N VAL A 401 -13.97 19.78 -22.35
CA VAL A 401 -12.65 20.44 -22.21
C VAL A 401 -12.79 21.83 -21.59
N LYS A 402 -13.87 22.56 -21.89
CA LYS A 402 -14.17 23.83 -21.23
C LYS A 402 -14.54 23.64 -19.76
N ALA A 403 -15.32 22.62 -19.44
CA ALA A 403 -15.81 22.39 -18.08
C ALA A 403 -14.71 21.90 -17.13
N ILE A 404 -13.73 21.12 -17.62
CA ILE A 404 -12.69 20.50 -16.78
C ILE A 404 -11.83 21.52 -16.02
N TRP A 405 -11.68 22.73 -16.55
CA TRP A 405 -10.95 23.82 -15.88
C TRP A 405 -11.54 24.22 -14.53
N LYS A 406 -12.85 24.00 -14.32
CA LYS A 406 -13.53 24.31 -13.04
C LYS A 406 -13.12 23.37 -11.91
N ILE A 407 -12.60 22.19 -12.24
CA ILE A 407 -12.17 21.17 -11.28
C ILE A 407 -10.66 20.89 -11.37
N ALA A 408 -9.89 21.77 -12.01
CA ALA A 408 -8.44 21.65 -12.07
C ALA A 408 -7.84 21.85 -10.67
N ASN A 409 -7.10 20.87 -10.18
CA ASN A 409 -6.44 20.91 -8.87
C ASN A 409 -5.11 21.64 -8.95
N TRP A 410 -5.13 22.98 -8.84
CA TRP A 410 -3.94 23.82 -8.94
C TRP A 410 -2.90 23.52 -7.87
N LYS A 411 -3.32 23.12 -6.67
CA LYS A 411 -2.39 22.67 -5.62
C LYS A 411 -1.55 21.48 -6.08
N ASN A 412 -2.17 20.47 -6.71
CA ASN A 412 -1.43 19.33 -7.23
C ASN A 412 -0.52 19.71 -8.40
N ILE A 413 -1.00 20.59 -9.29
CA ILE A 413 -0.22 21.09 -10.43
C ILE A 413 1.02 21.86 -9.93
N ASP A 414 0.86 22.68 -8.90
CA ASP A 414 1.94 23.40 -8.22
C ASP A 414 2.97 22.44 -7.61
N GLU A 415 2.51 21.44 -6.84
CA GLU A 415 3.39 20.44 -6.23
C GLU A 415 4.23 19.69 -7.30
N ARG A 416 3.60 19.36 -8.44
CA ARG A 416 4.29 18.73 -9.58
C ARG A 416 5.29 19.69 -10.22
N PHE A 417 4.93 20.96 -10.40
CA PHE A 417 5.80 21.97 -10.98
C PHE A 417 7.04 22.21 -10.11
N LEU A 418 6.86 22.40 -8.81
CA LEU A 418 7.95 22.57 -7.85
C LEU A 418 8.87 21.34 -7.80
N LYS A 419 8.30 20.13 -7.88
CA LYS A 419 9.09 18.89 -7.95
C LYS A 419 9.80 18.72 -9.29
N ALA A 420 9.27 19.27 -10.38
CA ALA A 420 9.90 19.19 -11.70
C ALA A 420 11.08 20.14 -11.84
N LYS A 421 11.00 21.30 -11.18
CA LYS A 421 12.02 22.35 -11.17
C LYS A 421 13.22 22.03 -10.28
N ASN A 422 13.00 21.34 -9.16
CA ASN A 422 14.05 20.83 -8.26
C ASN A 422 14.56 19.46 -8.75
#